data_AF-A0AAN0IU10-F1
#
_entry.id   AF-A0AAN0IU10-F1
#
_cell.length_a   1.000
_cell.length_b   1.000
_cell.length_c   1.000
_cell.angle_alpha   90.00
_cell.angle_beta   90.00
_cell.angle_gamma   90.00
#
_symmetry.space_group_name_H-M   'P 1'
#
loop_
_entity.id
_entity.type
_entity.pdbx_description
1 polymer ?
#
loop_
_entity_poly.entity_id
_entity_poly.type
_entity_poly.pdbx_seq_one_letter_code
_entity_poly.pdbx_strand_id
1 'polypeptide(L)'
;MVTPKDYMSFIEAFLPDIFESLCDTVSSVGRANKRIKKSVDRTLQFLDESLQIREENEKLKSIPILGAIEGSDVMEERIRSAKETALRPVDGFVIEGFQLDHNKEAMGNTISTVTGLLPSEKIRFINGLYRP
;
A
#
# COMPACT_ATOMS: atom_id res chain seq x y z
N MET A 1 11.79 1.00 14.75
CA MET A 1 11.04 0.95 13.49
C MET A 1 10.79 -0.52 13.21
N VAL A 2 9.54 -0.90 12.92
CA VAL A 2 9.15 -2.30 12.67
C VAL A 2 9.74 -2.71 11.32
N THR A 3 10.46 -3.83 11.27
CA THR A 3 10.94 -4.43 10.01
C THR A 3 9.84 -5.29 9.38
N PRO A 4 9.92 -5.66 8.08
CA PRO A 4 8.97 -6.62 7.49
C PRO A 4 8.90 -7.94 8.27
N LYS A 5 10.03 -8.43 8.78
CA LYS A 5 10.07 -9.63 9.63
C LYS A 5 9.32 -9.45 10.96
N ASP A 6 9.53 -8.32 11.64
CA ASP A 6 8.79 -8.01 12.88
C ASP A 6 7.30 -7.90 12.58
N TYR A 7 6.93 -7.21 11.51
CA TYR A 7 5.54 -7.05 11.08
C TYR A 7 4.87 -8.40 10.79
N MET A 8 5.50 -9.26 10.00
CA MET A 8 4.97 -10.58 9.68
C MET A 8 4.86 -11.49 10.91
N SER A 9 5.71 -11.31 11.93
CA SER A 9 5.56 -12.01 13.21
C SER A 9 4.29 -11.58 13.96
N PHE A 10 3.89 -10.31 13.85
CA PHE A 10 2.62 -9.82 14.39
C PHE A 10 1.43 -10.37 13.61
N ILE A 11 1.53 -10.45 12.28
CA ILE A 11 0.49 -11.06 11.43
C ILE A 11 0.32 -12.55 11.76
N GLU A 12 1.41 -13.29 11.97
CA GLU A 12 1.33 -14.70 12.40
C GLU A 12 0.70 -14.86 13.78
N ALA A 13 0.97 -13.94 14.70
CA ALA A 13 0.35 -13.97 16.02
C ALA A 13 -1.15 -13.60 15.97
N PHE A 14 -1.53 -12.70 15.05
CA PHE A 14 -2.89 -12.19 14.92
C PHE A 14 -3.81 -13.08 14.07
N LEU A 15 -3.25 -13.80 13.09
CA LEU A 15 -3.96 -14.65 12.12
C LEU A 15 -5.23 -13.98 11.54
N PRO A 16 -5.09 -12.82 10.87
CA PRO A 16 -6.24 -12.12 10.32
C PRO A 16 -6.85 -12.87 9.13
N ASP A 17 -8.11 -12.57 8.80
CA ASP A 17 -8.73 -13.05 7.55
C ASP A 17 -8.11 -12.41 6.30
N ILE A 18 -7.53 -11.22 6.44
CA ILE A 18 -6.82 -10.46 5.40
C ILE A 18 -5.93 -9.41 6.05
N PHE A 19 -4.79 -9.07 5.44
CA PHE A 19 -3.92 -8.01 5.94
C PHE A 19 -3.36 -7.13 4.83
N GLU A 20 -2.99 -5.91 5.18
CA GLU A 20 -2.27 -4.97 4.33
C GLU A 20 -0.75 -5.20 4.45
N SER A 21 0.01 -5.05 3.36
CA SER A 21 1.47 -5.07 3.43
C SER A 21 2.02 -3.87 4.22
N LEU A 22 3.07 -4.06 5.00
CA LEU A 22 3.77 -2.95 5.67
C LEU A 22 4.17 -1.85 4.67
N CYS A 23 3.86 -0.59 4.99
CA CYS A 23 4.06 0.56 4.12
C CYS A 23 4.81 1.72 4.81
N ASP A 24 5.38 2.62 4.02
CA ASP A 24 6.10 3.82 4.48
C ASP A 24 5.29 5.08 4.15
N THR A 25 4.08 5.21 4.68
CA THR A 25 3.20 6.34 4.38
C THR A 25 3.79 7.67 4.87
N VAL A 26 3.89 8.64 3.96
CA VAL A 26 4.41 9.97 4.26
C VAL A 26 3.50 11.09 3.75
N SER A 27 3.40 12.17 4.53
CA SER A 27 2.79 13.42 4.07
C SER A 27 3.66 14.07 2.99
N SER A 28 3.02 14.69 2.01
CA SER A 28 3.65 15.60 1.05
C SER A 28 4.08 16.91 1.72
N VAL A 29 3.40 17.30 2.80
CA VAL A 29 3.60 18.58 3.47
C VAL A 29 5.01 18.67 4.05
N GLY A 30 5.79 19.62 3.54
CA GLY A 30 7.16 19.86 3.98
C GLY A 30 8.16 18.76 3.61
N ARG A 31 7.81 17.85 2.68
CA ARG A 31 8.69 16.78 2.22
C ARG A 31 9.11 17.01 0.77
N ALA A 32 10.40 16.80 0.49
CA ALA A 32 10.90 16.80 -0.88
C ALA A 32 10.42 15.56 -1.63
N ASN A 33 10.21 15.66 -2.96
CA ASN A 33 9.83 14.53 -3.82
C ASN A 33 10.76 13.31 -3.66
N LYS A 34 12.05 13.54 -3.36
CA LYS A 34 13.01 12.46 -3.04
C LYS A 34 12.55 11.57 -1.89
N ARG A 35 11.89 12.13 -0.87
CA ARG A 35 11.37 11.36 0.28
C ARG A 35 10.14 10.53 -0.09
N ILE A 36 9.28 11.07 -0.95
CA ILE A 36 8.07 10.42 -1.46
C ILE A 36 8.43 9.27 -2.39
N LYS A 37 9.41 9.47 -3.29
CA LYS A 37 9.96 8.38 -4.09
C LYS A 37 10.51 7.24 -3.21
N LYS A 38 11.28 7.62 -2.17
CA LYS A 38 11.86 6.66 -1.22
C LYS A 38 10.80 5.87 -0.43
N SER A 39 9.64 6.46 -0.12
CA SER A 39 8.58 5.71 0.56
C SER A 39 7.95 4.67 -0.35
N VAL A 40 7.73 5.00 -1.62
CA VAL A 40 7.25 4.02 -2.62
C VAL A 40 8.28 2.89 -2.76
N ASP A 41 9.57 3.21 -2.90
CA ASP A 41 10.63 2.19 -3.04
C ASP A 41 10.68 1.24 -1.83
N ARG A 42 10.58 1.79 -0.61
CA ARG A 42 10.53 1.01 0.62
C ARG A 42 9.29 0.16 0.74
N THR A 43 8.13 0.69 0.36
CA THR A 43 6.86 -0.04 0.43
C THR A 43 6.88 -1.24 -0.52
N LEU A 44 7.42 -1.07 -1.73
CA LEU A 44 7.63 -2.19 -2.66
C LEU A 44 8.62 -3.22 -2.10
N GLN A 45 9.72 -2.77 -1.50
CA GLN A 45 10.67 -3.67 -0.84
C GLN A 45 10.00 -4.47 0.30
N PHE A 46 9.22 -3.80 1.15
CA PHE A 46 8.52 -4.43 2.27
C PHE A 46 7.48 -5.44 1.78
N LEU A 47 6.78 -5.13 0.69
CA LEU A 47 5.85 -6.05 0.05
C LEU A 47 6.56 -7.30 -0.45
N ASP A 48 7.67 -7.14 -1.18
CA ASP A 48 8.44 -8.27 -1.72
C ASP A 48 8.95 -9.18 -0.58
N GLU A 49 9.48 -8.61 0.50
CA GLU A 49 9.91 -9.36 1.70
C GLU A 49 8.72 -10.05 2.41
N SER A 50 7.58 -9.37 2.54
CA SER A 50 6.38 -9.92 3.19
C SER A 50 5.78 -11.09 2.39
N LEU A 51 5.79 -10.99 1.06
CA LEU A 51 5.34 -12.07 0.17
C LEU A 51 6.21 -13.31 0.30
N GLN A 52 7.53 -13.14 0.38
CA GLN A 52 8.45 -14.25 0.60
C GLN A 52 8.16 -14.94 1.95
N ILE A 53 8.07 -14.16 3.04
CA ILE A 53 7.79 -14.71 4.37
C ILE A 53 6.43 -15.43 4.41
N ARG A 54 5.41 -14.86 3.75
CA ARG A 54 4.08 -15.48 3.65
C ARG A 54 4.11 -16.81 2.93
N GLU A 55 4.85 -16.90 1.82
CA GLU A 55 4.95 -18.11 0.99
C GLU A 55 5.67 -19.27 1.71
N GLU A 56 6.63 -18.93 2.57
CA GLU A 56 7.42 -19.86 3.39
C GLU A 56 6.73 -20.26 4.71
N ASN A 57 5.63 -19.60 5.09
CA ASN A 57 4.94 -19.80 6.37
C ASN A 57 3.56 -20.45 6.17
N GLU A 58 3.44 -21.73 6.53
CA GLU A 58 2.21 -22.53 6.37
C GLU A 58 0.96 -21.91 7.02
N LYS A 59 1.11 -21.13 8.10
CA LYS A 59 -0.02 -20.45 8.74
C LYS A 59 -0.50 -19.23 7.98
N LEU A 60 0.39 -18.60 7.21
CA LEU A 60 0.14 -17.33 6.53
C LEU A 60 -0.12 -17.50 5.04
N LYS A 61 0.34 -18.60 4.43
CA LYS A 61 0.32 -18.82 2.99
C LYS A 61 -1.07 -18.70 2.35
N SER A 62 -2.11 -19.07 3.09
CA SER A 62 -3.51 -18.94 2.65
C SER A 62 -4.16 -17.60 2.98
N ILE A 63 -3.52 -16.76 3.81
CA ILE A 63 -4.08 -15.47 4.21
C ILE A 63 -3.85 -14.45 3.08
N PRO A 64 -4.90 -13.80 2.56
CA PRO A 64 -4.78 -12.77 1.54
C PRO A 64 -3.97 -11.56 2.01
N ILE A 65 -3.13 -11.04 1.11
CA ILE A 65 -2.34 -9.82 1.33
C ILE A 65 -2.76 -8.73 0.35
N LEU A 66 -3.06 -7.54 0.88
CA LEU A 66 -3.34 -6.33 0.12
C LEU A 66 -2.06 -5.50 -0.01
N GLY A 67 -1.64 -5.19 -1.24
CA GLY A 67 -0.48 -4.35 -1.49
C GLY A 67 -0.80 -2.87 -1.31
N ALA A 68 -0.03 -2.16 -0.51
CA ALA A 68 -0.19 -0.72 -0.30
C ALA A 68 0.25 0.08 -1.54
N ILE A 69 -0.49 1.15 -1.85
CA ILE A 69 -0.21 2.10 -2.93
C ILE A 69 0.11 3.46 -2.32
N GLU A 70 1.38 3.83 -2.41
CA GLU A 70 1.94 5.06 -1.87
C GLU A 70 2.13 6.11 -2.97
N GLY A 71 2.79 7.22 -2.63
CA GLY A 71 3.12 8.30 -3.57
C GLY A 71 2.59 9.67 -3.15
N SER A 72 1.82 9.73 -2.06
CA SER A 72 1.31 10.99 -1.49
C SER A 72 0.63 11.85 -2.56
N ASP A 73 0.91 13.16 -2.61
CA ASP A 73 0.37 14.07 -3.63
C ASP A 73 1.16 14.08 -4.96
N VAL A 74 2.17 13.21 -5.13
CA VAL A 74 2.97 13.14 -6.36
C VAL A 74 2.36 12.10 -7.29
N MET A 75 1.59 12.55 -8.28
CA MET A 75 0.84 11.67 -9.20
C MET A 75 1.74 10.67 -9.94
N GLU A 76 2.94 11.06 -10.35
CA GLU A 76 3.89 10.16 -11.01
C GLU A 76 4.27 8.98 -10.11
N GLU A 77 4.45 9.24 -8.81
CA GLU A 77 4.78 8.22 -7.82
C GLU A 77 3.56 7.36 -7.46
N ARG A 78 2.34 7.93 -7.46
CA ARG A 78 1.08 7.16 -7.36
C ARG A 78 0.92 6.15 -8.49
N ILE A 79 1.13 6.61 -9.73
CA ILE A 79 1.06 5.76 -10.92
C ILE A 79 2.11 4.66 -10.87
N ARG A 80 3.35 5.01 -10.50
CA ARG A 80 4.45 4.05 -10.36
C ARG A 80 4.14 3.01 -9.29
N SER A 81 3.72 3.44 -8.10
CA SER A 81 3.36 2.53 -7.01
C SER A 81 2.24 1.58 -7.44
N ALA A 82 1.18 2.08 -8.08
CA ALA A 82 0.07 1.24 -8.54
C ALA A 82 0.52 0.18 -9.55
N LYS A 83 1.28 0.58 -10.58
CA LYS A 83 1.78 -0.33 -11.61
C LYS A 83 2.71 -1.38 -11.04
N GLU A 84 3.66 -0.97 -10.22
CA GLU A 84 4.64 -1.88 -9.61
C GLU A 84 3.97 -2.87 -8.65
N THR A 85 3.09 -2.40 -7.77
CA THR A 85 2.35 -3.27 -6.84
C THR A 85 1.48 -4.27 -7.61
N ALA A 86 0.87 -3.87 -8.72
CA ALA A 86 0.04 -4.76 -9.56
C ALA A 86 0.82 -5.91 -10.23
N LEU A 87 2.15 -5.80 -10.36
CA LEU A 87 3.00 -6.89 -10.86
C LEU A 87 3.23 -7.99 -9.82
N ARG A 88 2.93 -7.74 -8.54
CA ARG A 88 3.12 -8.71 -7.46
C ARG A 88 1.87 -9.60 -7.29
N PRO A 89 2.02 -10.83 -6.78
CA PRO A 89 0.91 -11.74 -6.49
C PRO A 89 0.15 -11.35 -5.21
N VAL A 90 -0.39 -10.12 -5.18
CA VAL A 90 -1.27 -9.62 -4.11
C VAL A 90 -2.72 -9.93 -4.42
N ASP A 91 -3.54 -10.04 -3.39
CA ASP A 91 -4.98 -10.34 -3.47
C ASP A 91 -5.84 -9.08 -3.64
N GLY A 92 -5.22 -7.92 -3.47
CA GLY A 92 -5.82 -6.61 -3.71
C GLY A 92 -4.89 -5.48 -3.32
N PHE A 93 -5.47 -4.30 -3.19
CA PHE A 93 -4.72 -3.06 -3.06
C PHE A 93 -5.33 -2.15 -1.99
N VAL A 94 -4.48 -1.49 -1.22
CA VAL A 94 -4.87 -0.39 -0.32
C VAL A 94 -4.37 0.92 -0.92
N ILE A 95 -5.25 1.86 -1.19
CA ILE A 95 -4.85 3.22 -1.60
C ILE A 95 -4.63 4.04 -0.33
N GLU A 96 -3.36 4.31 -0.03
CA GLU A 96 -2.92 4.90 1.22
C GLU A 96 -2.76 6.43 1.17
N GLY A 97 -2.55 7.05 2.33
CA GLY A 97 -2.01 8.40 2.40
C GLY A 97 -3.01 9.51 2.07
N PHE A 98 -4.30 9.29 2.30
CA PHE A 98 -5.30 10.37 2.33
C PHE A 98 -5.38 10.96 3.75
N GLN A 99 -4.89 12.19 3.90
CA GLN A 99 -4.98 12.99 5.13
C GLN A 99 -6.24 13.88 5.16
N LEU A 100 -6.58 14.39 6.34
CA LEU A 100 -7.81 15.16 6.59
C LEU A 100 -7.96 16.45 5.75
N ASP A 101 -6.87 16.95 5.17
CA ASP A 101 -6.81 18.28 4.53
C ASP A 101 -6.63 18.24 3.00
N HIS A 102 -6.76 17.08 2.34
CA HIS A 102 -6.71 17.05 0.88
C HIS A 102 -7.93 17.75 0.25
N ASN A 103 -7.69 18.45 -0.85
CA ASN A 103 -8.75 18.89 -1.75
C ASN A 103 -9.52 17.66 -2.28
N LYS A 104 -10.85 17.64 -2.11
CA LYS A 104 -11.74 16.56 -2.58
C LYS A 104 -11.56 16.25 -4.06
N GLU A 105 -11.35 17.26 -4.90
CA GLU A 105 -11.14 17.09 -6.34
C GLU A 105 -9.80 16.40 -6.64
N ALA A 106 -8.72 16.84 -5.99
CA ALA A 106 -7.40 16.23 -6.14
C ALA A 106 -7.39 14.76 -5.65
N MET A 107 -8.09 14.50 -4.55
CA MET A 107 -8.29 13.16 -4.01
C MET A 107 -9.08 12.29 -4.99
N GLY A 108 -10.21 12.78 -5.51
CA GLY A 108 -11.01 12.08 -6.52
C GLY A 108 -10.22 11.76 -7.79
N ASN A 109 -9.43 12.70 -8.28
CA ASN A 109 -8.55 12.50 -9.43
C ASN A 109 -7.48 11.42 -9.16
N THR A 110 -6.88 11.44 -7.97
CA THR A 110 -5.90 10.43 -7.54
C THR A 110 -6.52 9.04 -7.48
N ILE A 111 -7.68 8.91 -6.83
CA ILE A 111 -8.39 7.64 -6.71
C ILE A 111 -8.78 7.13 -8.10
N SER A 112 -9.38 7.96 -8.95
CA SER A 112 -9.78 7.57 -10.31
C SER A 112 -8.58 7.12 -11.14
N THR A 113 -7.47 7.86 -11.09
CA THR A 113 -6.25 7.53 -11.83
C THR A 113 -5.64 6.22 -11.36
N VAL A 114 -5.45 6.05 -10.05
CA VAL A 114 -4.88 4.83 -9.46
C VAL A 114 -5.77 3.63 -9.75
N THR A 115 -7.07 3.71 -9.47
CA THR A 115 -8.00 2.58 -9.67
C THR A 115 -8.10 2.14 -11.14
N GLY A 116 -7.98 3.06 -12.10
CA GLY A 116 -7.94 2.73 -13.53
C GLY A 116 -6.70 1.96 -13.98
N LEU A 117 -5.66 1.90 -13.15
CA LEU A 117 -4.43 1.12 -13.40
C LEU A 117 -4.43 -0.26 -12.72
N LEU A 118 -5.40 -0.52 -11.84
CA LEU A 118 -5.43 -1.75 -11.05
C LEU A 118 -6.35 -2.80 -11.69
N PRO A 119 -6.03 -4.10 -11.55
CA PRO A 119 -6.92 -5.17 -11.98
C PRO A 119 -8.32 -5.04 -11.38
N SER A 120 -9.33 -5.14 -12.24
CA SER A 120 -10.73 -4.83 -11.89
C SER A 120 -11.32 -5.83 -10.89
N GLU A 121 -10.85 -7.07 -10.94
CA GLU A 121 -11.30 -8.25 -10.22
C GLU A 121 -10.71 -8.41 -8.81
N LYS A 122 -9.68 -7.63 -8.47
CA LYS A 122 -9.04 -7.66 -7.15
C LYS A 122 -9.67 -6.67 -6.19
N ILE A 123 -9.51 -6.93 -4.89
CA ILE A 123 -10.00 -6.06 -3.83
C ILE A 123 -9.34 -4.68 -3.95
N ARG A 124 -10.15 -3.62 -3.82
CA ARG A 124 -9.68 -2.24 -3.71
C ARG A 124 -10.19 -1.67 -2.40
N PHE A 125 -9.26 -1.40 -1.49
CA PHE A 125 -9.52 -0.79 -0.20
C PHE A 125 -8.93 0.62 -0.17
N ILE A 126 -9.53 1.50 0.64
CA ILE A 126 -9.06 2.87 0.81
C ILE A 126 -9.05 3.22 2.29
N ASN A 127 -7.94 3.79 2.75
CA ASN A 127 -7.77 4.23 4.12
C ASN A 127 -7.78 5.78 4.19
N GLY A 128 -8.07 6.35 5.35
CA GLY A 128 -7.92 7.79 5.58
C GLY A 128 -9.12 8.68 5.17
N LEU A 129 -10.26 8.10 4.80
CA LEU A 129 -11.49 8.86 4.51
C LEU A 129 -12.39 8.97 5.75
N TYR A 130 -12.20 10.03 6.54
CA TYR A 130 -12.84 10.15 7.86
C TYR A 130 -14.12 10.98 7.90
N ARG A 131 -14.46 11.72 6.84
CA ARG A 131 -15.60 12.67 6.83
C ARG A 131 -16.65 12.27 5.79
N PRO A 132 -17.95 12.20 6.15
CA PRO A 132 -19.06 12.01 5.21
C PRO A 132 -19.18 13.10 4.14
#